data_AF-A0A537VZD5-F1
#
_entry.id   AF-A0A537VZD5-F1
#
_cell.length_a   1.000
_cell.length_b   1.000
_cell.length_c   1.000
_cell.angle_alpha   90.00
_cell.angle_beta   90.00
_cell.angle_gamma   90.00
#
_symmetry.space_group_name_H-M   'P 1'
#
loop_
_entity.id
_entity.type
_entity.pdbx_description
1 polymer ?
#
loop_
_entity_poly.entity_id
_entity_poly.type
_entity_poly.pdbx_seq_one_letter_code
_entity_poly.pdbx_strand_id
1 'polypeptide(L)'
;MSMDAREIPESIQWHEGLLLTPQHFQQLSLRHEALLQYVASSIAPYNWGVRYLKIDPASLAAGTLRVLELEAVMPDSLVVGFGLRRGEELQVDLTQYAEQLKERALTVHLAVAARESDVLSRGDIARYDSVEGEPVPDENTGEGTLRIPRLRPRLRLLVADSPPKKYVGLPVARVYCRDETFTLTDFIPPSLAVERLSGRPAPPAGGGRARRRRPRGREFDPQPGRVPAAARSGARRGGLAPLHRLPRALLGRGPGLGDGAQPRPARVRALRPQRPARHLRAGARLHLAQG
;
A
#
# COMPACT_ATOMS: atom_id res chain seq x y z
N MET A 1 -1.42 10.04 -0.17
CA MET A 1 -1.52 10.56 -1.55
C MET A 1 -2.05 9.42 -2.40
N SER A 2 -3.03 9.67 -3.27
CA SER A 2 -3.52 8.65 -4.19
C SER A 2 -2.60 8.64 -5.40
N MET A 3 -2.02 7.49 -5.75
CA MET A 3 -1.24 7.31 -6.96
C MET A 3 -2.14 7.48 -8.19
N ASP A 4 -1.65 8.18 -9.22
CA ASP A 4 -2.36 8.29 -10.51
C ASP A 4 -2.00 7.10 -11.40
N ALA A 5 -2.98 6.57 -12.15
CA ALA A 5 -2.74 5.45 -13.06
C ALA A 5 -1.68 5.77 -14.13
N ARG A 6 -1.50 7.06 -14.46
CA ARG A 6 -0.49 7.56 -15.41
C ARG A 6 0.93 7.53 -14.86
N GLU A 7 1.10 7.38 -13.55
CA GLU A 7 2.42 7.27 -12.90
C GLU A 7 2.93 5.81 -12.89
N ILE A 8 2.11 4.85 -13.33
CA ILE A 8 2.49 3.44 -13.41
C ILE A 8 3.39 3.24 -14.64
N PRO A 9 4.65 2.78 -14.49
CA PRO A 9 5.56 2.56 -15.61
C PRO A 9 4.95 1.61 -16.64
N GLU A 10 5.14 1.83 -17.94
CA GLU A 10 4.60 0.96 -19.00
C GLU A 10 5.12 -0.49 -18.89
N SER A 11 4.38 -1.44 -19.46
CA SER A 11 4.81 -2.84 -19.50
C SER A 11 5.96 -3.05 -20.47
N ILE A 12 6.90 -3.91 -20.11
CA ILE A 12 8.00 -4.32 -21.00
C ILE A 12 7.44 -5.14 -22.16
N GLN A 13 7.82 -4.78 -23.38
CA GLN A 13 7.54 -5.56 -24.56
C GLN A 13 8.59 -6.68 -24.72
N TRP A 14 8.22 -7.90 -24.34
CA TRP A 14 9.05 -9.07 -24.55
C TRP A 14 8.94 -9.57 -25.99
N HIS A 15 10.07 -9.90 -26.60
CA HIS A 15 10.12 -10.48 -27.94
C HIS A 15 11.28 -11.45 -28.06
N GLU A 16 11.21 -12.31 -29.08
CA GLU A 16 12.28 -13.26 -29.40
C GLU A 16 13.59 -12.51 -29.70
N GLY A 17 14.70 -13.05 -29.21
CA GLY A 17 16.04 -12.46 -29.39
C GLY A 17 16.36 -11.27 -28.47
N LEU A 18 15.45 -10.87 -27.55
CA LEU A 18 15.76 -9.83 -26.58
C LEU A 18 16.84 -10.30 -25.59
N LEU A 19 17.96 -9.57 -25.54
CA LEU A 19 19.01 -9.81 -24.55
C LEU A 19 18.59 -9.25 -23.19
N LEU A 20 18.54 -10.12 -22.18
CA LEU A 20 18.12 -9.74 -20.83
C LEU A 20 19.20 -8.93 -20.13
N THR A 21 18.79 -7.85 -19.50
CA THR A 21 19.64 -6.97 -18.69
C THR A 21 18.97 -6.73 -17.33
N PRO A 22 19.73 -6.31 -16.29
CA PRO A 22 19.16 -6.01 -14.97
C PRO A 22 18.01 -5.00 -15.02
N GLN A 23 18.07 -4.02 -15.93
CA GLN A 23 17.06 -2.98 -16.07
C GLN A 23 15.67 -3.55 -16.41
N HIS A 24 15.61 -4.63 -17.19
CA HIS A 24 14.33 -5.28 -17.51
C HIS A 24 13.66 -5.81 -16.25
N PHE A 25 14.40 -6.50 -15.39
CA PHE A 25 13.85 -7.03 -14.14
C PHE A 25 13.50 -5.92 -13.13
N GLN A 26 14.30 -4.86 -13.09
CA GLN A 26 14.05 -3.69 -12.23
C GLN A 26 12.75 -2.99 -12.64
N GLN A 27 12.55 -2.69 -13.94
CA GLN A 27 11.33 -2.06 -14.44
C GLN A 27 10.10 -2.95 -14.25
N LEU A 28 10.26 -4.27 -14.45
CA LEU A 28 9.20 -5.24 -14.16
C LEU A 28 8.77 -5.17 -12.69
N SER A 29 9.71 -5.17 -11.74
CA SER A 29 9.41 -5.07 -10.30
C SER A 29 8.72 -3.75 -9.97
N LEU A 30 9.28 -2.63 -10.47
CA LEU A 30 8.72 -1.30 -10.22
C LEU A 30 7.27 -1.17 -10.70
N ARG A 31 6.95 -1.67 -11.89
CA ARG A 31 5.58 -1.67 -12.39
C ARG A 31 4.65 -2.50 -11.51
N HIS A 32 5.08 -3.68 -11.05
CA HIS A 32 4.25 -4.52 -10.17
C HIS A 32 4.01 -3.87 -8.80
N GLU A 33 5.03 -3.26 -8.20
CA GLU A 33 4.90 -2.50 -6.95
C GLU A 33 3.93 -1.31 -7.11
N ALA A 34 4.03 -0.57 -8.22
CA ALA A 34 3.13 0.54 -8.55
C ALA A 34 1.67 0.07 -8.74
N LEU A 35 1.46 -1.04 -9.44
CA LEU A 35 0.12 -1.64 -9.61
C LEU A 35 -0.47 -2.07 -8.26
N LEU A 36 0.34 -2.71 -7.41
CA LEU A 36 -0.08 -3.12 -6.06
C LEU A 36 -0.50 -1.90 -5.23
N GLN A 37 0.31 -0.84 -5.22
CA GLN A 37 -0.01 0.42 -4.54
C GLN A 37 -1.31 1.02 -5.06
N TYR A 38 -1.47 1.14 -6.38
CA TYR A 38 -2.65 1.72 -7.00
C TYR A 38 -3.93 0.96 -6.62
N VAL A 39 -3.91 -0.38 -6.72
CA VAL A 39 -5.06 -1.23 -6.36
C VAL A 39 -5.32 -1.17 -4.85
N ALA A 40 -4.29 -1.28 -4.02
CA ALA A 40 -4.45 -1.28 -2.57
C ALA A 40 -5.02 0.05 -2.06
N SER A 41 -4.53 1.19 -2.57
CA SER A 41 -5.06 2.52 -2.23
C SER A 41 -6.48 2.75 -2.75
N SER A 42 -6.89 2.06 -3.82
CA SER A 42 -8.27 2.08 -4.32
C SER A 42 -9.24 1.30 -3.43
N ILE A 43 -8.75 0.27 -2.73
CA ILE A 43 -9.56 -0.57 -1.83
C ILE A 43 -9.64 0.04 -0.43
N ALA A 44 -8.50 0.48 0.11
CA ALA A 44 -8.38 1.03 1.46
C ALA A 44 -7.64 2.37 1.41
N PRO A 45 -8.36 3.50 1.50
CA PRO A 45 -7.72 4.79 1.71
C PRO A 45 -6.89 4.75 3.00
N TYR A 46 -5.66 5.28 2.97
CA TYR A 46 -4.72 5.28 4.11
C TYR A 46 -4.23 3.88 4.51
N ASN A 47 -3.89 3.04 3.53
CA ASN A 47 -3.27 1.71 3.69
C ASN A 47 -1.79 1.73 4.09
N TRP A 48 -1.35 2.72 4.85
CA TRP A 48 0.02 2.86 5.33
C TRP A 48 0.03 3.21 6.83
N GLY A 49 1.13 2.92 7.51
CA GLY A 49 1.24 3.14 8.94
C GLY A 49 2.14 2.12 9.65
N VAL A 50 2.31 2.34 10.94
CA VAL A 50 2.99 1.44 11.86
C VAL A 50 2.07 0.26 12.16
N ARG A 51 2.63 -0.95 12.06
CA ARG A 51 1.97 -2.17 12.53
C ARG A 51 2.49 -2.56 13.91
N TYR A 52 3.79 -2.43 14.12
CA TYR A 52 4.46 -2.71 15.38
C TYR A 52 5.67 -1.79 15.54
N LEU A 53 5.90 -1.29 16.77
CA LEU A 53 7.02 -0.40 17.09
C LEU A 53 7.41 -0.57 18.56
N LYS A 54 8.68 -0.83 18.80
CA LYS A 54 9.28 -0.93 20.13
C LYS A 54 10.48 0.00 20.21
N ILE A 55 10.41 0.97 21.13
CA ILE A 55 11.48 1.94 21.41
C ILE A 55 12.13 1.56 22.74
N ASP A 56 13.44 1.73 22.83
CA ASP A 56 14.18 1.53 24.08
C ASP A 56 13.97 2.72 25.04
N PRO A 57 13.27 2.52 26.18
CA PRO A 57 13.01 3.60 27.13
C PRO A 57 14.28 4.08 27.84
N ALA A 58 15.28 3.21 28.03
CA ALA A 58 16.51 3.57 28.74
C ALA A 58 17.37 4.50 27.89
N SER A 59 17.60 4.13 26.62
CA SER A 59 18.30 5.01 25.67
C SER A 59 17.58 6.33 25.46
N LEU A 60 16.24 6.31 25.45
CA LEU A 60 15.45 7.52 25.27
C LEU A 60 15.72 8.52 26.40
N ALA A 61 15.64 8.08 27.66
CA ALA A 61 15.91 8.94 28.82
C ALA A 61 17.32 9.56 28.75
N ALA A 62 18.30 8.83 28.20
CA ALA A 62 19.67 9.29 27.99
C ALA A 62 19.87 10.21 26.75
N GLY A 63 18.80 10.54 26.02
CA GLY A 63 18.85 11.46 24.88
C GLY A 63 19.02 10.80 23.52
N THR A 64 18.88 9.48 23.42
CA THR A 64 18.90 8.76 22.13
C THR A 64 17.60 8.02 21.91
N LEU A 65 16.84 8.38 20.87
CA LEU A 65 15.70 7.54 20.47
C LEU A 65 16.22 6.36 19.66
N ARG A 66 16.22 5.17 20.28
CA ARG A 66 16.63 3.91 19.65
C ARG A 66 15.41 3.01 19.44
N VAL A 67 15.22 2.57 18.20
CA VAL A 67 14.21 1.57 17.83
C VAL A 67 14.82 0.19 18.03
N LEU A 68 14.11 -0.68 18.75
CA LEU A 68 14.50 -2.08 18.97
C LEU A 68 13.88 -2.99 17.90
N GLU A 69 12.59 -2.79 17.64
CA GLU A 69 11.83 -3.58 16.67
C GLU A 69 10.79 -2.68 15.99
N LEU A 70 10.54 -2.93 14.71
CA LEU A 70 9.60 -2.14 13.91
C LEU A 70 9.07 -2.98 12.73
N GLU A 71 7.77 -2.86 12.48
CA GLU A 71 7.12 -3.28 11.23
C GLU A 71 6.17 -2.16 10.80
N ALA A 72 6.33 -1.68 9.57
CA ALA A 72 5.51 -0.60 9.03
C ALA A 72 5.35 -0.67 7.52
N VAL A 73 4.33 0.01 7.01
CA VAL A 73 4.16 0.32 5.59
C VAL A 73 4.32 1.82 5.43
N MET A 74 5.29 2.24 4.62
CA MET A 74 5.57 3.64 4.32
C MET A 74 4.46 4.25 3.44
N PRO A 75 4.29 5.59 3.41
CA PRO A 75 3.31 6.25 2.56
C PRO A 75 3.42 5.96 1.06
N ASP A 76 4.59 5.53 0.58
CA ASP A 76 4.85 5.10 -0.80
C ASP A 76 4.74 3.57 -0.98
N SER A 77 4.03 2.89 -0.06
CA SER A 77 3.79 1.44 -0.04
C SER A 77 5.01 0.56 0.18
N LEU A 78 6.19 1.12 0.48
CA LEU A 78 7.34 0.33 0.88
C LEU A 78 7.07 -0.35 2.22
N VAL A 79 7.11 -1.69 2.25
CA VAL A 79 7.04 -2.46 3.48
C VAL A 79 8.44 -2.48 4.11
N VAL A 80 8.52 -2.14 5.39
CA VAL A 80 9.78 -2.05 6.13
C VAL A 80 9.69 -2.80 7.44
N GLY A 81 10.79 -3.46 7.79
CA GLY A 81 10.94 -4.21 9.03
C GLY A 81 12.34 -4.08 9.60
N PHE A 82 12.45 -3.95 10.91
CA PHE A 82 13.70 -3.78 11.65
C PHE A 82 13.66 -4.58 12.97
N GLY A 83 14.82 -5.05 13.44
CA GLY A 83 14.98 -5.73 14.73
C GLY A 83 15.14 -7.25 14.67
N LEU A 84 15.13 -7.84 13.46
CA LEU A 84 15.32 -9.29 13.28
C LEU A 84 16.78 -9.70 13.05
N ARG A 85 17.69 -8.74 12.80
CA ARG A 85 19.07 -9.00 12.39
C ARG A 85 20.05 -8.44 13.41
N ARG A 86 21.17 -9.12 13.61
CA ARG A 86 22.23 -8.68 14.53
C ARG A 86 23.01 -7.51 13.91
N GLY A 87 23.36 -6.54 14.75
CA GLY A 87 24.25 -5.42 14.37
C GLY A 87 23.58 -4.29 13.58
N GLU A 88 22.27 -4.34 13.32
CA GLU A 88 21.54 -3.20 12.77
C GLU A 88 21.22 -2.19 13.89
N GLU A 89 21.43 -0.90 13.63
CA GLU A 89 21.02 0.18 14.53
C GLU A 89 20.08 1.14 13.80
N LEU A 90 19.00 1.52 14.47
CA LEU A 90 18.07 2.55 14.01
C LEU A 90 17.82 3.51 15.16
N GLN A 91 18.60 4.59 15.19
CA GLN A 91 18.56 5.56 16.27
C GLN A 91 18.79 6.99 15.79
N VAL A 92 18.37 7.95 16.61
CA VAL A 92 18.67 9.37 16.43
C VAL A 92 19.02 9.99 17.77
N ASP A 93 20.07 10.81 17.76
CA ASP A 93 20.48 11.63 18.88
C ASP A 93 19.52 12.83 19.01
N LEU A 94 18.87 12.93 20.17
CA LEU A 94 17.94 14.01 20.50
C LEU A 94 18.63 15.20 21.15
N THR A 95 19.87 15.06 21.62
CA THR A 95 20.60 16.13 22.32
C THR A 95 20.84 17.35 21.43
N GLN A 96 21.05 17.13 20.13
CA GLN A 96 21.14 18.20 19.13
C GLN A 96 19.85 19.03 18.99
N TYR A 97 18.71 18.52 19.47
CA TYR A 97 17.41 19.20 19.47
C TYR A 97 16.95 19.59 20.88
N ALA A 98 17.81 19.48 21.90
CA ALA A 98 17.42 19.61 23.31
C ALA A 98 16.69 20.92 23.62
N GLU A 99 17.22 22.07 23.18
CA GLU A 99 16.60 23.39 23.43
C GLU A 99 15.19 23.48 22.84
N GLN A 100 15.01 22.99 21.61
CA GLN A 100 13.69 22.97 20.95
C GLN A 100 12.74 21.99 21.65
N LEU A 101 13.26 20.86 22.15
CA LEU A 101 12.48 19.84 22.84
C LEU A 101 12.04 20.26 24.25
N LYS A 102 12.77 21.19 24.89
CA LYS A 102 12.39 21.83 26.16
C LYS A 102 11.22 22.80 25.96
N GLU A 103 11.18 23.51 24.84
CA GLU A 103 10.11 24.45 24.51
C GLU A 103 8.85 23.75 23.99
N ARG A 104 9.01 22.72 23.15
CA ARG A 104 7.89 22.06 22.47
C ARG A 104 8.19 20.60 22.11
N ALA A 105 7.14 19.81 21.95
CA ALA A 105 7.29 18.44 21.48
C ALA A 105 7.52 18.36 19.97
N LEU A 106 8.61 17.71 19.54
CA LEU A 106 8.96 17.47 18.13
C LEU A 106 8.57 16.07 17.66
N THR A 107 8.34 15.92 16.36
CA THR A 107 7.98 14.64 15.75
C THR A 107 9.20 13.92 15.20
N VAL A 108 9.30 12.64 15.55
CA VAL A 108 10.28 11.71 14.99
C VAL A 108 9.62 10.92 13.87
N HIS A 109 10.24 10.96 12.70
CA HIS A 109 9.80 10.29 11.49
C HIS A 109 10.73 9.13 11.17
N LEU A 110 10.17 7.97 10.89
CA LEU A 110 10.84 6.93 10.13
C LEU A 110 10.94 7.39 8.67
N ALA A 111 12.13 7.36 8.10
CA ALA A 111 12.40 7.90 6.78
C ALA A 111 13.19 6.93 5.90
N VAL A 112 12.90 7.03 4.61
CA VAL A 112 13.61 6.35 3.51
C VAL A 112 13.70 7.34 2.34
N ALA A 113 14.77 7.26 1.54
CA ALA A 113 14.90 8.15 0.39
C ALA A 113 13.71 8.01 -0.58
N ALA A 114 13.23 9.14 -1.08
CA ALA A 114 12.24 9.17 -2.15
C ALA A 114 12.86 8.57 -3.43
N ARG A 115 12.07 7.81 -4.21
CA ARG A 115 12.58 7.11 -5.40
C ARG A 115 13.22 8.04 -6.43
N GLU A 116 12.64 9.21 -6.66
CA GLU A 116 13.18 10.23 -7.57
C GLU A 116 14.53 10.78 -7.10
N SER A 117 14.73 10.87 -5.78
CA SER A 117 15.97 11.36 -5.18
C SER A 117 17.10 10.31 -5.21
N ASP A 118 16.76 9.03 -5.12
CA ASP A 118 17.71 7.91 -5.22
C ASP A 118 18.45 7.89 -6.56
N VAL A 119 17.71 8.13 -7.66
CA VAL A 119 18.26 8.14 -9.02
C VAL A 119 19.18 9.34 -9.27
N LEU A 120 18.90 10.48 -8.64
CA LEU A 120 19.63 11.73 -8.89
C LEU A 120 20.86 11.94 -7.99
N SER A 121 20.93 11.27 -6.83
CA SER A 121 21.87 11.65 -5.76
C SER A 121 23.23 10.92 -5.77
N ARG A 122 23.57 10.14 -6.80
CA ARG A 122 24.87 9.42 -6.93
C ARG A 122 25.40 8.78 -5.61
N GLY A 123 24.50 8.24 -4.78
CA GLY A 123 24.85 7.50 -3.55
C GLY A 123 24.67 8.22 -2.21
N ASP A 124 24.59 9.56 -2.16
CA ASP A 124 24.50 10.27 -0.86
C ASP A 124 23.15 10.05 -0.16
N ILE A 125 22.08 9.95 -0.95
CA ILE A 125 20.70 9.76 -0.51
C ILE A 125 20.18 8.48 -1.16
N ALA A 126 20.83 7.35 -0.85
CA ALA A 126 20.43 6.04 -1.33
C ALA A 126 19.19 5.51 -0.61
N ARG A 127 18.26 4.93 -1.36
CA ARG A 127 17.04 4.27 -0.84
C ARG A 127 17.32 2.88 -0.29
N TYR A 128 18.28 2.18 -0.89
CA TYR A 128 18.64 0.81 -0.54
C TYR A 128 20.14 0.67 -0.35
N ASP A 129 20.53 -0.23 0.56
CA ASP A 129 21.89 -0.74 0.69
C ASP A 129 21.98 -2.12 0.01
N SER A 130 23.04 -2.35 -0.76
CA SER A 130 23.33 -3.67 -1.32
C SER A 130 23.93 -4.57 -0.24
N VAL A 131 23.29 -5.70 0.03
CA VAL A 131 23.71 -6.65 1.05
C VAL A 131 23.82 -8.05 0.45
N GLU A 132 24.74 -8.86 0.96
CA GLU A 132 24.78 -10.27 0.59
C GLU A 132 23.55 -10.99 1.16
N GLY A 133 22.88 -11.78 0.33
CA GLY A 133 21.77 -12.60 0.77
C GLY A 133 22.26 -13.91 1.40
N GLU A 134 21.44 -14.48 2.29
CA GLU A 134 21.64 -15.85 2.77
C GLU A 134 21.61 -16.84 1.60
N PRO A 135 22.30 -18.00 1.71
CA PRO A 135 22.27 -19.02 0.68
C PRO A 135 20.83 -19.49 0.38
N VAL A 136 20.42 -19.37 -0.88
CA VAL A 136 19.08 -19.77 -1.35
C VAL A 136 19.20 -21.13 -2.04
N PRO A 137 18.52 -22.18 -1.57
CA PRO A 137 18.47 -23.46 -2.28
C PRO A 137 17.60 -23.36 -3.53
N ASP A 138 17.87 -24.23 -4.51
CA ASP A 138 16.95 -24.43 -5.63
C ASP A 138 15.64 -25.06 -5.13
N GLU A 139 14.50 -24.41 -5.37
CA GLU A 139 13.19 -24.92 -4.94
C GLU A 139 12.72 -26.14 -5.75
N ASN A 140 13.25 -26.35 -6.96
CA ASN A 140 12.88 -27.50 -7.80
C ASN A 140 13.65 -28.77 -7.43
N THR A 141 14.96 -28.65 -7.19
CA THR A 141 15.84 -29.80 -6.92
C THR A 141 16.22 -29.95 -5.45
N GLY A 142 16.24 -28.87 -4.68
CA GLY A 142 16.77 -28.83 -3.32
C GLY A 142 18.30 -28.93 -3.25
N GLU A 143 18.98 -29.03 -4.40
CA GLU A 143 20.42 -29.21 -4.48
C GLU A 143 21.15 -27.89 -4.72
N GLY A 144 22.29 -27.74 -4.05
CA GLY A 144 23.10 -26.52 -4.11
C GLY A 144 22.46 -25.34 -3.38
N THR A 145 23.27 -24.30 -3.16
CA THR A 145 22.77 -23.02 -2.68
C THR A 145 23.49 -21.89 -3.40
N LEU A 146 22.76 -20.81 -3.70
CA LEU A 146 23.32 -19.61 -4.30
C LEU A 146 23.12 -18.42 -3.38
N ARG A 147 24.19 -17.65 -3.16
CA ARG A 147 24.07 -16.34 -2.50
C ARG A 147 23.71 -15.30 -3.53
N ILE A 148 22.52 -14.72 -3.36
CA ILE A 148 21.99 -13.70 -4.25
C ILE A 148 22.06 -12.36 -3.53
N PRO A 149 22.79 -11.35 -4.04
CA PRO A 149 22.79 -10.01 -3.48
C PRO A 149 21.36 -9.44 -3.43
N ARG A 150 21.04 -8.73 -2.34
CA ARG A 150 19.70 -8.16 -2.08
C ARG A 150 19.81 -6.66 -1.84
N LEU A 151 18.73 -5.96 -2.13
CA LEU A 151 18.57 -4.55 -1.77
C LEU A 151 17.80 -4.44 -0.46
N ARG A 152 18.41 -3.84 0.55
CA ARG A 152 17.80 -3.62 1.87
C ARG A 152 17.40 -2.16 2.01
N PRO A 153 16.15 -1.83 2.40
CA PRO A 153 15.76 -0.44 2.64
C PRO A 153 16.69 0.24 3.66
N ARG A 154 17.21 1.42 3.31
CA ARG A 154 18.06 2.22 4.18
C ARG A 154 17.19 3.11 5.07
N LEU A 155 16.78 2.55 6.21
CA LEU A 155 15.94 3.24 7.19
C LEU A 155 16.73 4.27 7.98
N ARG A 156 16.10 5.40 8.28
CA ARG A 156 16.66 6.45 9.16
C ARG A 156 15.56 7.05 10.03
N LEU A 157 15.97 7.70 11.11
CA LEU A 157 15.08 8.51 11.94
C LEU A 157 15.40 10.00 11.73
N LEU A 158 14.37 10.80 11.49
CA LEU A 158 14.49 12.25 11.30
C LEU A 158 13.63 12.97 12.34
N VAL A 159 14.19 13.96 13.02
CA VAL A 159 13.45 14.84 13.93
C VAL A 159 13.10 16.11 13.16
N ALA A 160 11.82 16.29 12.85
CA ALA A 160 11.33 17.45 12.11
C ALA A 160 9.80 17.55 12.21
N ASP A 161 9.24 18.75 12.05
CA ASP A 161 7.78 18.94 11.91
C ASP A 161 7.26 18.31 10.61
N SER A 162 8.06 18.38 9.54
CA SER A 162 7.81 17.71 8.27
C SER A 162 9.14 17.23 7.66
N PRO A 163 9.20 15.97 7.16
CA PRO A 163 10.42 15.46 6.54
C PRO A 163 10.74 16.23 5.24
N PRO A 164 12.04 16.44 4.91
CA PRO A 164 12.42 17.03 3.63
C PRO A 164 11.89 16.22 2.44
N LYS A 165 11.54 16.89 1.32
CA LYS A 165 10.95 16.24 0.12
C LYS A 165 11.76 15.09 -0.47
N LYS A 166 13.08 15.07 -0.22
CA LYS A 166 13.98 13.97 -0.62
C LYS A 166 13.75 12.66 0.13
N TYR A 167 12.91 12.67 1.17
CA TYR A 167 12.55 11.51 1.97
C TYR A 167 11.04 11.29 1.94
N VAL A 168 10.66 10.02 1.94
CA VAL A 168 9.32 9.58 2.34
C VAL A 168 9.37 9.31 3.83
N GLY A 169 8.59 10.07 4.60
CA GLY A 169 8.56 9.97 6.06
C GLY A 169 7.24 9.45 6.60
N LEU A 170 7.31 8.62 7.63
CA LEU A 170 6.20 8.13 8.43
C LEU A 170 6.40 8.63 9.87
N PRO A 171 5.52 9.48 10.42
CA PRO A 171 5.64 9.88 11.82
C PRO A 171 5.43 8.68 12.74
N VAL A 172 6.39 8.41 13.62
CA VAL A 172 6.39 7.22 14.50
C VAL A 172 6.26 7.57 15.98
N ALA A 173 6.74 8.74 16.38
CA ALA A 173 6.69 9.19 17.76
C ALA A 173 6.74 10.72 17.86
N ARG A 174 6.31 11.26 18.99
CA ARG A 174 6.61 12.65 19.38
C ARG A 174 7.28 12.65 20.73
N VAL A 175 8.36 13.41 20.84
CA VAL A 175 9.23 13.51 22.02
C VAL A 175 9.26 14.94 22.52
N TYR A 176 9.49 15.09 23.82
CA TYR A 176 9.78 16.36 24.48
C TYR A 176 10.83 16.12 25.56
N CYS A 177 11.47 17.20 26.01
CA CYS A 177 12.43 17.17 27.11
C CYS A 177 11.80 17.86 28.33
N ARG A 178 11.86 17.21 29.49
CA ARG A 178 11.42 17.77 30.77
C ARG A 178 12.40 17.35 31.85
N ASP A 179 12.84 18.30 32.67
CA ASP A 179 13.80 18.05 33.77
C ASP A 179 15.06 17.31 33.26
N GLU A 180 15.60 17.76 32.11
CA GLU A 180 16.72 17.14 31.37
C GLU A 180 16.52 15.68 30.95
N THR A 181 15.29 15.16 31.01
CA THR A 181 14.93 13.81 30.60
C THR A 181 14.04 13.83 29.36
N PHE A 182 14.39 13.08 28.33
CA PHE A 182 13.57 12.96 27.13
C PHE A 182 12.48 11.91 27.31
N THR A 183 11.24 12.26 26.96
CA THR A 183 10.06 11.42 27.16
C THR A 183 9.16 11.41 25.92
N LEU A 184 8.45 10.30 25.69
CA LEU A 184 7.42 10.19 24.66
C LEU A 184 6.13 10.90 25.11
N THR A 185 5.48 11.57 24.17
CA THR A 185 4.12 12.10 24.37
C THR A 185 3.05 11.00 24.21
N ASP A 186 1.79 11.39 24.33
CA ASP A 186 0.61 10.55 24.06
C ASP A 186 0.30 10.35 22.57
N PHE A 187 1.15 10.86 21.67
CA PHE A 187 1.00 10.79 20.22
C PHE A 187 0.73 9.36 19.73
N ILE A 188 -0.27 9.25 18.85
CA ILE A 188 -0.66 8.00 18.21
C ILE A 188 -0.19 8.06 16.75
N PRO A 189 0.76 7.20 16.33
CA PRO A 189 1.20 7.17 14.94
C PRO A 189 0.07 6.64 14.04
N PRO A 190 0.10 6.98 12.73
CA PRO A 190 -0.74 6.32 11.75
C PRO A 190 -0.54 4.81 11.85
N SER A 191 -1.60 4.04 12.08
CA SER A 191 -1.52 2.60 12.32
C SER A 191 -2.42 1.81 11.38
N LEU A 192 -1.92 0.65 10.94
CA LEU A 192 -2.65 -0.27 10.05
C LEU A 192 -3.63 -1.18 10.80
N ALA A 193 -3.39 -1.35 12.10
CA ALA A 193 -4.25 -2.08 12.99
C ALA A 193 -4.66 -1.16 14.15
N VAL A 194 -5.92 -1.27 14.56
CA VAL A 194 -6.36 -0.74 15.84
C VAL A 194 -6.23 -1.88 16.83
N GLU A 195 -5.07 -1.97 17.47
CA GLU A 195 -4.93 -2.87 18.60
C GLU A 195 -5.82 -2.34 19.74
N ARG A 196 -6.64 -3.21 20.32
CA ARG A 196 -7.50 -2.85 21.44
C ARG A 196 -6.61 -2.65 22.66
N LEU A 197 -6.14 -1.41 22.87
CA LEU A 197 -5.29 -1.00 23.98
C LEU A 197 -5.91 -1.44 25.32
N SER A 198 -5.46 -2.58 25.86
CA SER A 198 -5.98 -3.18 27.10
C SER A 198 -5.39 -2.58 28.38
N GLY A 199 -4.65 -1.48 28.29
CA GLY A 199 -3.92 -0.90 29.45
C GLY A 199 -3.91 0.62 29.55
N ARG A 200 -4.69 1.35 28.75
CA ARG A 200 -4.79 2.82 28.86
C ARG A 200 -6.10 3.19 29.55
N PRO A 201 -6.11 4.04 30.59
CA PRO A 201 -7.37 4.63 31.05
C PRO A 201 -7.99 5.37 29.86
N ALA A 202 -9.28 5.12 29.63
CA ALA A 202 -10.02 5.78 28.57
C ALA A 202 -9.80 7.30 28.65
N PRO A 203 -9.64 8.01 27.53
CA PRO A 203 -9.73 9.47 27.58
C PRO A 203 -11.05 9.83 28.27
N PRO A 204 -11.09 10.88 29.13
CA PRO A 204 -12.31 11.26 29.81
C PRO A 204 -13.41 11.40 28.76
N ALA A 205 -14.55 10.77 29.01
CA ALA A 205 -15.69 10.72 28.12
C ALA A 205 -16.26 12.14 27.89
N GLY A 206 -15.58 12.93 27.06
CA GLY A 206 -16.10 14.15 26.49
C GLY A 206 -17.18 13.77 25.51
N GLY A 207 -18.43 14.09 25.85
CA GLY A 207 -19.66 13.75 25.12
C GLY A 207 -19.79 14.34 23.72
N GLY A 208 -18.88 14.02 22.82
CA GLY A 208 -18.98 14.29 21.39
C GLY A 208 -19.93 13.30 20.72
N ARG A 209 -21.24 13.47 20.91
CA ARG A 209 -22.25 12.79 20.09
C ARG A 209 -22.00 13.15 18.62
N ALA A 210 -21.48 12.22 17.83
CA ALA A 210 -21.44 12.31 16.38
C ALA A 210 -22.87 12.36 15.83
N ARG A 211 -23.45 13.56 15.74
CA ARG A 211 -24.74 13.79 15.09
C ARG A 211 -24.53 13.63 13.59
N ARG A 212 -24.93 12.48 13.04
CA ARG A 212 -25.16 12.33 11.58
C ARG A 212 -26.18 13.38 11.14
N ARG A 213 -25.74 14.48 10.52
CA ARG A 213 -26.63 15.41 9.82
C ARG A 213 -27.06 14.75 8.50
N ARG A 214 -28.32 14.33 8.42
CA ARG A 214 -29.00 14.07 7.14
C ARG A 214 -29.28 15.41 6.45
N PRO A 215 -29.03 15.57 5.14
CA PRO A 215 -29.45 16.78 4.43
C PRO A 215 -30.98 16.81 4.28
N ARG A 216 -31.60 17.96 4.55
CA ARG A 216 -33.02 18.24 4.32
C ARG A 216 -33.25 18.46 2.83
N GLY A 217 -34.00 17.57 2.18
CA GLY A 217 -34.53 17.81 0.84
C GLY A 217 -35.68 18.80 0.90
N ARG A 218 -35.65 19.84 0.06
CA ARG A 218 -36.79 20.73 -0.19
C ARG A 218 -37.75 20.04 -1.15
N GLU A 219 -39.01 20.08 -0.76
CA GLU A 219 -40.18 19.52 -1.44
C GLU A 219 -40.44 20.29 -2.75
N PHE A 220 -40.67 19.57 -3.85
CA PHE A 220 -41.07 20.14 -5.14
C PHE A 220 -42.26 19.35 -5.65
N ASP A 221 -43.37 20.07 -5.86
CA ASP A 221 -44.68 19.57 -6.25
C ASP A 221 -44.79 19.46 -7.80
N PRO A 222 -45.24 18.33 -8.39
CA PRO A 222 -45.34 18.21 -9.84
C PRO A 222 -46.78 18.42 -10.35
N GLN A 223 -46.95 19.37 -11.27
CA GLN A 223 -48.15 19.49 -12.13
C GLN A 223 -47.86 18.93 -13.55
N PRO A 224 -48.79 18.21 -14.21
CA PRO A 224 -48.53 17.50 -15.45
C PRO A 224 -48.92 18.31 -16.71
N GLY A 225 -48.14 18.21 -17.79
CA GLY A 225 -48.44 18.89 -19.05
C GLY A 225 -47.80 18.29 -20.30
N ARG A 226 -48.59 17.46 -21.00
CA ARG A 226 -48.74 17.21 -22.46
C ARG A 226 -47.52 17.05 -23.39
N VAL A 227 -47.58 15.93 -24.12
CA VAL A 227 -46.83 15.54 -25.33
C VAL A 227 -47.35 16.30 -26.57
N PRO A 228 -46.53 16.48 -27.63
CA PRO A 228 -47.00 16.10 -28.96
C PRO A 228 -45.94 15.41 -29.86
N ALA A 229 -46.44 14.97 -31.01
CA ALA A 229 -46.03 13.82 -31.81
C ALA A 229 -44.96 14.05 -32.89
N ALA A 230 -44.28 12.94 -33.20
CA ALA A 230 -43.75 12.42 -34.46
C ALA A 230 -43.51 13.35 -35.68
N ALA A 231 -42.33 13.16 -36.30
CA ALA A 231 -42.19 13.13 -37.76
C ALA A 231 -41.11 12.11 -38.18
N ARG A 232 -41.45 11.29 -39.18
CA ARG A 232 -40.62 10.26 -39.82
C ARG A 232 -39.90 10.82 -41.04
N SER A 233 -38.71 10.31 -41.33
CA SER A 233 -38.06 10.18 -42.65
C SER A 233 -36.57 9.91 -42.37
N GLY A 234 -35.81 9.02 -43.00
CA GLY A 234 -35.95 8.22 -44.20
C GLY A 234 -34.55 7.63 -44.47
N ALA A 235 -34.50 6.43 -45.04
CA ALA A 235 -33.36 5.52 -45.09
C ALA A 235 -32.10 6.03 -45.84
N ARG A 236 -30.93 5.43 -45.53
CA ARG A 236 -30.21 4.58 -46.49
C ARG A 236 -29.12 3.71 -45.83
N ARG A 237 -29.05 2.48 -46.34
CA ARG A 237 -28.23 1.32 -45.92
C ARG A 237 -26.95 1.22 -46.76
N GLY A 238 -25.96 0.54 -46.18
CA GLY A 238 -24.92 -0.24 -46.85
C GLY A 238 -23.86 -0.62 -45.81
N GLY A 239 -23.45 -1.86 -45.58
CA GLY A 239 -23.75 -3.18 -46.15
C GLY A 239 -22.57 -4.10 -45.75
N LEU A 240 -22.88 -5.25 -45.13
CA LEU A 240 -22.24 -6.59 -45.22
C LEU A 240 -20.69 -6.69 -45.13
N ALA A 241 -20.02 -7.57 -44.38
CA ALA A 241 -20.25 -9.00 -44.06
C ALA A 241 -19.23 -9.50 -42.98
N PRO A 242 -19.34 -10.76 -42.48
CA PRO A 242 -18.87 -11.16 -41.14
C PRO A 242 -17.89 -12.36 -41.06
N LEU A 243 -17.50 -12.71 -39.82
CA LEU A 243 -17.13 -14.05 -39.28
C LEU A 243 -15.84 -14.76 -39.73
N HIS A 244 -14.97 -15.04 -38.77
CA HIS A 244 -14.25 -16.33 -38.68
C HIS A 244 -14.46 -16.96 -37.30
N ARG A 245 -15.23 -18.05 -37.28
CA ARG A 245 -15.25 -19.07 -36.22
C ARG A 245 -14.08 -20.02 -36.46
N LEU A 246 -13.36 -20.41 -35.41
CA LEU A 246 -12.57 -21.65 -35.39
C LEU A 246 -13.21 -22.66 -34.44
N PRO A 247 -13.14 -23.97 -34.76
CA PRO A 247 -14.02 -24.99 -34.20
C PRO A 247 -13.49 -25.61 -32.90
N ARG A 248 -14.44 -26.12 -32.12
CA ARG A 248 -14.28 -26.89 -30.88
C ARG A 248 -14.54 -28.36 -31.22
N ALA A 249 -13.51 -29.21 -31.10
CA ALA A 249 -13.54 -30.68 -31.22
C ALA A 249 -12.13 -31.18 -30.82
N LEU A 250 -11.89 -32.31 -30.16
CA LEU A 250 -12.70 -33.45 -29.78
C LEU A 250 -11.98 -34.19 -28.65
N LEU A 251 -12.77 -34.85 -27.81
CA LEU A 251 -12.35 -35.78 -26.77
C LEU A 251 -11.57 -36.97 -27.37
N GLY A 252 -10.35 -37.20 -26.90
CA GLY A 252 -9.61 -38.45 -27.07
C GLY A 252 -9.58 -39.24 -25.76
N ARG A 253 -10.38 -40.31 -25.70
CA ARG A 253 -10.25 -41.40 -24.70
C ARG A 253 -9.13 -42.34 -25.16
N GLY A 254 -8.26 -42.74 -24.25
CA GLY A 254 -7.35 -43.89 -24.33
C GLY A 254 -7.26 -44.58 -22.96
N PRO A 255 -7.09 -45.91 -22.90
CA PRO A 255 -7.47 -46.75 -21.77
C PRO A 255 -6.43 -46.79 -20.65
N GLY A 256 -6.89 -47.14 -19.44
CA GLY A 256 -6.08 -47.20 -18.24
C GLY A 256 -5.33 -48.50 -18.03
N LEU A 257 -4.47 -48.48 -17.00
CA LEU A 257 -4.23 -49.50 -15.97
C LEU A 257 -3.08 -49.01 -15.07
N GLY A 258 -3.21 -49.19 -13.75
CA GLY A 258 -2.10 -49.04 -12.81
C GLY A 258 -2.48 -48.41 -11.47
N ASP A 259 -2.84 -49.27 -10.52
CA ASP A 259 -3.10 -48.97 -9.11
C ASP A 259 -2.00 -48.15 -8.42
N GLY A 260 -2.42 -47.19 -7.58
CA GLY A 260 -1.52 -46.41 -6.73
C GLY A 260 -2.26 -45.38 -5.89
N ALA A 261 -2.72 -45.81 -4.71
CA ALA A 261 -3.13 -45.03 -3.53
C ALA A 261 -3.34 -43.50 -3.68
N GLN A 262 -4.61 -43.07 -3.75
CA GLN A 262 -4.99 -41.65 -3.56
C GLN A 262 -5.28 -41.34 -2.08
N PRO A 263 -4.64 -40.31 -1.48
CA PRO A 263 -5.09 -39.77 -0.20
C PRO A 263 -6.34 -38.89 -0.40
N ARG A 264 -7.32 -39.05 0.51
CA ARG A 264 -8.58 -38.29 0.52
C ARG A 264 -8.33 -36.78 0.66
N PRO A 265 -8.93 -35.90 -0.17
CA PRO A 265 -8.85 -34.47 0.06
C PRO A 265 -9.69 -34.06 1.28
N ALA A 266 -9.07 -33.34 2.21
CA ALA A 266 -9.75 -32.68 3.31
C ALA A 266 -10.84 -31.72 2.78
N ARG A 267 -12.03 -31.79 3.38
CA ARG A 267 -13.16 -30.90 3.07
C ARG A 267 -12.78 -29.46 3.42
N VAL A 268 -12.33 -28.68 2.43
CA VAL A 268 -12.29 -27.22 2.54
C VAL A 268 -13.73 -26.72 2.53
N ARG A 269 -14.18 -26.20 3.68
CA ARG A 269 -15.48 -25.55 3.81
C ARG A 269 -15.42 -24.24 3.02
N ALA A 270 -15.94 -24.25 1.79
CA ALA A 270 -16.07 -23.06 0.97
C ALA A 270 -16.86 -21.98 1.75
N LEU A 271 -16.18 -20.89 2.12
CA LEU A 271 -16.80 -19.67 2.57
C LEU A 271 -17.67 -19.15 1.41
N ARG A 272 -18.99 -19.23 1.58
CA ARG A 272 -19.95 -18.68 0.62
C ARG A 272 -19.65 -17.20 0.40
N PRO A 273 -19.62 -16.69 -0.84
CA PRO A 273 -19.60 -15.26 -1.07
C PRO A 273 -20.90 -14.67 -0.53
N GLN A 274 -20.79 -13.69 0.37
CA GLN A 274 -21.95 -12.91 0.79
C GLN A 274 -22.50 -12.17 -0.42
N ARG A 275 -23.75 -12.47 -0.78
CA ARG A 275 -24.47 -11.78 -1.84
C ARG A 275 -24.63 -10.30 -1.44
N PRO A 276 -24.30 -9.33 -2.32
CA PRO A 276 -24.68 -7.96 -2.08
C PRO A 276 -26.21 -7.84 -2.11
N ALA A 277 -26.76 -7.11 -1.14
CA ALA A 277 -28.18 -6.80 -1.08
C ALA A 277 -28.61 -6.08 -2.37
N ARG A 278 -29.56 -6.69 -3.10
CA ARG A 278 -30.28 -6.04 -4.20
C ARG A 278 -31.18 -4.96 -3.60
N HIS A 279 -30.91 -3.70 -3.88
CA HIS A 279 -31.95 -2.68 -3.96
C HIS A 279 -31.87 -1.91 -5.28
N LEU A 280 -33.00 -2.01 -5.98
CA LEU A 280 -33.51 -1.35 -7.18
C LEU A 280 -32.64 -0.35 -7.96
N ARG A 281 -32.46 -0.67 -9.24
CA ARG A 281 -32.39 0.30 -10.34
C ARG A 281 -33.79 0.85 -10.63
N ALA A 282 -33.91 2.17 -10.64
CA ALA A 282 -34.65 2.97 -11.62
C ALA A 282 -33.99 4.36 -11.55
N GLY A 283 -33.49 5.02 -12.59
CA GLY A 283 -33.47 4.83 -14.02
C GLY A 283 -33.28 6.25 -14.57
N ALA A 284 -32.17 6.55 -15.25
CA ALA A 284 -32.06 7.71 -16.13
C ALA A 284 -30.81 7.57 -17.02
N ARG A 285 -31.04 7.57 -18.33
CA ARG A 285 -30.04 7.68 -19.39
C ARG A 285 -29.70 9.16 -19.61
N LEU A 286 -28.41 9.41 -19.94
CA LEU A 286 -27.84 10.25 -21.03
C LEU A 286 -28.69 11.43 -21.54
N HIS A 287 -28.19 12.63 -21.84
CA HIS A 287 -26.86 13.12 -22.23
C HIS A 287 -26.93 14.68 -22.32
N LEU A 288 -25.76 15.36 -22.38
CA LEU A 288 -25.38 16.54 -23.21
C LEU A 288 -26.47 17.57 -23.60
N ALA A 289 -26.24 18.89 -23.70
CA ALA A 289 -25.13 19.80 -23.51
C ALA A 289 -25.66 21.21 -23.87
N GLN A 290 -24.85 22.24 -23.60
CA GLN A 290 -24.87 23.59 -24.20
C GLN A 290 -25.92 24.58 -23.70
N GLY A 291 -25.40 25.75 -23.36
CA GLY A 291 -26.02 26.88 -22.67
C GLY A 291 -25.00 27.48 -21.72
#